data_AF-A0A4S4ANZ2-F1
#
_entry.id   AF-A0A4S4ANZ2-F1
#
_cell.length_a   1.000
_cell.length_b   1.000
_cell.length_c   1.000
_cell.angle_alpha   90.00
_cell.angle_beta   90.00
_cell.angle_gamma   90.00
#
_symmetry.space_group_name_H-M   'P 1'
#
loop_
_entity.id
_entity.type
_entity.pdbx_description
1 polymer ?
#
loop_
_entity_poly.entity_id
_entity_poly.type
_entity_poly.pdbx_seq_one_letter_code
_entity_poly.pdbx_strand_id
1 'polypeptide(L)'
;MSEASPTRQASGLLDLLLRAGDAWRNWRALALLAATAALFVLLTGLGSAGAARGNILLTLFATLVGLGVLDIGIGAAGVLLWDQAAGGTPRGLRPALVDGFHCALRFLLLAVGAVVLTALFSLAVTLLLLLCRIPVLGVALYAVLFPLLALMSAFYFAAWFPFFVLVGPALWSGATLRQAIARLYALISRKPAQAVVSVILLAVLVFVLSLVLFGAASYGVLFVSGLSASVLDFGAGFGSLLGRAGGAGSGPAIAGMIGGGLVYGLVGAAIFAATILGSCHIYLHLTADMDFSEADAALAEGVRKAREQAARLKHEAERRAREAQEEVRRRAEAARTAAAERKAEAASAASAAPLDLGPAEPPPTEPGLPADAAGTTTVQDGENSPPLPASTDEPACPACGAGIDSEDAFCGNCGHRLRPTG
;
A
#
# COMPACT_ATOMS: atom_id res chain seq x y z
N MET A 1 -32.57 -12.26 31.00
CA MET A 1 -32.35 -11.43 29.81
C MET A 1 -33.67 -10.78 29.47
N SER A 2 -33.77 -9.44 29.52
CA SER A 2 -35.01 -8.73 29.20
C SER A 2 -34.91 -8.24 27.76
N GLU A 3 -35.80 -8.73 26.88
CA GLU A 3 -35.90 -8.23 25.51
C GLU A 3 -36.37 -6.77 25.55
N ALA A 4 -35.46 -5.85 25.29
CA ALA A 4 -35.82 -4.46 25.08
C ALA A 4 -36.73 -4.39 23.83
N SER A 5 -37.97 -3.90 24.01
CA SER A 5 -38.92 -3.79 22.91
C SER A 5 -38.30 -3.03 21.72
N PRO A 6 -38.37 -3.55 20.48
CA PRO A 6 -37.69 -2.95 19.33
C PRO A 6 -38.14 -1.51 19.06
N THR A 7 -39.36 -1.13 19.47
CA THR A 7 -39.86 0.25 19.37
C THR A 7 -39.14 1.22 20.30
N ARG A 8 -38.73 0.78 21.50
CA ARG A 8 -37.97 1.60 22.46
C ARG A 8 -36.50 1.74 22.06
N GLN A 9 -35.94 0.73 21.38
CA GLN A 9 -34.60 0.81 20.79
C GLN A 9 -34.58 1.70 19.54
N ALA A 10 -35.61 1.60 18.68
CA ALA A 10 -35.76 2.45 17.50
C ALA A 10 -35.96 3.93 17.85
N SER A 11 -36.75 4.26 18.88
CA SER A 11 -36.93 5.67 19.30
C SER A 11 -35.65 6.28 19.88
N GLY A 12 -34.87 5.52 20.67
CA GLY A 12 -33.56 5.97 21.16
C GLY A 12 -32.55 6.20 20.03
N LEU A 13 -32.53 5.31 19.03
CA LEU A 13 -31.71 5.49 17.84
C LEU A 13 -32.13 6.71 17.01
N LEU A 14 -33.43 6.96 16.85
CA LEU A 14 -33.94 8.13 16.13
C LEU A 14 -33.56 9.45 16.83
N ASP A 15 -33.65 9.50 18.16
CA ASP A 15 -33.20 10.66 18.95
C ASP A 15 -31.68 10.89 18.82
N LEU A 16 -30.86 9.83 18.81
CA LEU A 16 -29.43 9.93 18.49
C LEU A 16 -29.16 10.53 17.10
N LEU A 17 -29.94 10.15 16.09
CA LEU A 17 -29.79 10.66 14.72
C LEU A 17 -30.24 12.12 14.59
N LEU A 18 -31.32 12.52 15.28
CA LEU A 18 -31.77 13.91 15.31
C LEU A 18 -30.73 14.82 16.00
N ARG A 19 -30.10 14.33 17.07
CA ARG A 19 -28.96 15.01 17.73
C ARG A 19 -27.71 15.12 16.85
N ALA A 20 -27.53 14.28 15.82
CA ALA A 20 -26.46 14.53 14.84
C ALA A 20 -26.66 15.86 14.08
N GLY A 21 -27.91 16.36 13.99
CA GLY A 21 -28.23 17.71 13.51
C GLY A 21 -27.71 18.84 14.41
N ASP A 22 -27.50 18.60 15.71
CA ASP A 22 -26.90 19.60 16.63
C ASP A 22 -25.43 19.92 16.30
N ALA A 23 -24.79 19.22 15.35
CA ALA A 23 -23.46 19.59 14.84
C ALA A 23 -23.42 21.05 14.35
N TRP A 24 -24.56 21.57 13.87
CA TRP A 24 -24.73 22.95 13.42
C TRP A 24 -24.59 24.00 14.53
N ARG A 25 -24.77 23.61 15.80
CA ARG A 25 -24.62 24.52 16.95
C ARG A 25 -23.15 24.80 17.28
N ASN A 26 -22.23 23.91 16.90
CA ASN A 26 -20.80 24.08 17.10
C ASN A 26 -20.15 24.68 15.84
N TRP A 27 -20.48 25.94 15.59
CA TRP A 27 -19.96 26.71 14.45
C TRP A 27 -18.43 26.72 14.37
N ARG A 28 -17.73 26.55 15.51
CA ARG A 28 -16.25 26.52 15.58
C ARG A 28 -15.70 25.26 14.91
N ALA A 29 -16.31 24.10 15.15
CA ALA A 29 -15.93 22.85 14.49
C ALA A 29 -16.26 22.89 12.98
N LEU A 30 -17.44 23.41 12.61
CA LEU A 30 -17.83 23.58 11.21
C LEU A 30 -16.91 24.55 10.46
N ALA A 31 -16.63 25.72 11.02
CA ALA A 31 -15.73 26.70 10.42
C ALA A 31 -14.30 26.15 10.26
N LEU A 32 -13.83 25.34 11.22
CA LEU A 32 -12.53 24.68 11.13
C LEU A 32 -12.49 23.65 10.00
N LEU A 33 -13.47 22.73 9.92
CA LEU A 33 -13.57 21.76 8.82
C LEU A 33 -13.67 22.45 7.46
N ALA A 34 -14.52 23.47 7.35
CA ALA A 34 -14.69 24.27 6.14
C ALA A 34 -13.38 24.96 5.72
N ALA A 35 -12.65 25.56 6.67
CA ALA A 35 -11.36 26.21 6.40
C ALA A 35 -10.28 25.20 5.97
N THR A 36 -10.18 24.03 6.63
CA THR A 36 -9.21 23.00 6.24
C THR A 36 -9.57 22.32 4.93
N ALA A 37 -10.86 22.13 4.63
CA ALA A 37 -11.31 21.62 3.33
C ALA A 37 -11.03 22.63 2.20
N ALA A 38 -11.28 23.92 2.44
CA ALA A 38 -10.95 24.97 1.48
C ALA A 38 -9.42 25.06 1.23
N LEU A 39 -8.61 25.00 2.29
CA LEU A 39 -7.15 25.02 2.16
C LEU A 39 -6.62 23.76 1.47
N PHE A 40 -7.20 22.58 1.72
CA PHE A 40 -6.92 21.34 0.97
C PHE A 40 -7.21 21.50 -0.53
N VAL A 41 -8.35 22.06 -0.90
CA VAL A 41 -8.72 22.32 -2.31
C VAL A 41 -7.76 23.32 -2.97
N LEU A 42 -7.37 24.39 -2.27
CA LEU A 42 -6.41 25.36 -2.79
C LEU A 42 -5.01 24.75 -2.98
N LEU A 43 -4.54 23.93 -2.05
CA LEU A 43 -3.25 23.24 -2.14
C LEU A 43 -3.24 22.18 -3.25
N THR A 44 -4.30 21.37 -3.38
CA THR A 44 -4.42 20.39 -4.47
C THR A 44 -4.63 21.06 -5.84
N GLY A 45 -5.31 22.20 -5.90
CA GLY A 45 -5.41 23.07 -7.08
C GLY A 45 -4.06 23.66 -7.51
N LEU A 46 -3.23 24.08 -6.54
CA LEU A 46 -1.85 24.49 -6.81
C LEU A 46 -0.98 23.30 -7.27
N GLY A 47 -1.19 22.12 -6.68
CA GLY A 47 -0.55 20.88 -7.08
C GLY A 47 -0.87 20.47 -8.53
N SER A 48 -2.14 20.53 -8.93
CA SER A 48 -2.55 20.20 -10.32
C SER A 48 -2.04 21.22 -11.34
N ALA A 49 -1.92 22.51 -10.97
CA ALA A 49 -1.22 23.50 -11.78
C ALA A 49 0.29 23.20 -11.92
N GLY A 50 0.89 22.53 -10.92
CA GLY A 50 2.25 21.97 -10.99
C GLY A 50 2.35 20.78 -11.95
N ALA A 51 1.38 19.87 -11.91
CA ALA A 51 1.29 18.72 -12.82
C ALA A 51 1.20 19.14 -14.29
N ALA A 52 0.40 20.18 -14.58
CA ALA A 52 0.28 20.76 -15.92
C ALA A 52 1.59 21.36 -16.47
N ARG A 53 2.62 21.54 -15.62
CA ARG A 53 3.98 21.98 -15.97
C ARG A 53 5.02 20.85 -15.89
N GLY A 54 4.57 19.59 -15.76
CA GLY A 54 5.43 18.42 -15.59
C GLY A 54 6.09 18.28 -14.21
N ASN A 55 5.78 19.16 -13.25
CA ASN A 55 6.42 19.14 -11.93
C ASN A 55 5.69 18.21 -10.96
N ILE A 56 6.00 16.91 -11.09
CA ILE A 56 5.46 15.84 -10.25
C ILE A 56 5.79 16.07 -8.77
N LEU A 57 7.00 16.55 -8.44
CA LEU A 57 7.42 16.81 -7.05
C LEU A 57 6.55 17.88 -6.39
N LEU A 58 6.26 18.99 -7.08
CA LEU A 58 5.36 20.03 -6.58
C LEU A 58 3.94 19.50 -6.38
N THR A 59 3.46 18.65 -7.30
CA THR A 59 2.14 18.02 -7.23
C THR A 59 2.02 17.12 -6.00
N LEU A 60 3.01 16.23 -5.80
CA LEU A 60 3.07 15.33 -4.65
C LEU A 60 3.18 16.11 -3.34
N PHE A 61 4.10 17.08 -3.26
CA PHE A 61 4.28 17.90 -2.07
C PHE A 61 3.01 18.67 -1.69
N ALA A 62 2.39 19.38 -2.64
CA ALA A 62 1.17 20.15 -2.37
C ALA A 62 -0.02 19.25 -1.98
N THR A 63 -0.14 18.07 -2.59
CA THR A 63 -1.17 17.08 -2.23
C THR A 63 -0.93 16.50 -0.83
N LEU A 64 0.31 16.13 -0.48
CA LEU A 64 0.66 15.60 0.85
C LEU A 64 0.48 16.64 1.96
N VAL A 65 0.90 17.88 1.73
CA VAL A 65 0.65 18.99 2.68
C VAL A 65 -0.84 19.25 2.82
N GLY A 66 -1.60 19.23 1.72
CA GLY A 66 -3.05 19.34 1.74
C GLY A 66 -3.72 18.24 2.57
N LEU A 67 -3.34 16.97 2.36
CA LEU A 67 -3.87 15.84 3.13
C LEU A 67 -3.55 15.97 4.62
N GLY A 68 -2.34 16.40 4.97
CA GLY A 68 -1.97 16.69 6.36
C GLY A 68 -2.80 17.80 6.99
N VAL A 69 -3.05 18.89 6.27
CA VAL A 69 -3.95 19.99 6.71
C VAL A 69 -5.37 19.48 6.95
N LEU A 70 -5.90 18.66 6.05
CA LEU A 70 -7.24 18.09 6.16
C LEU A 70 -7.36 17.15 7.36
N ASP A 71 -6.39 16.25 7.56
CA ASP A 71 -6.36 15.28 8.67
C ASP A 71 -6.21 15.97 10.04
N ILE A 72 -5.40 17.04 10.13
CA ILE A 72 -5.32 17.89 11.33
C ILE A 72 -6.65 18.61 11.60
N GLY A 73 -7.32 19.10 10.55
CA GLY A 73 -8.66 19.71 10.65
C GLY A 73 -9.72 18.73 11.16
N ILE A 74 -9.72 17.51 10.60
CA ILE A 74 -10.57 16.38 11.02
C ILE A 74 -10.30 16.02 12.48
N GLY A 75 -9.04 15.88 12.89
CA GLY A 75 -8.65 15.59 14.26
C GLY A 75 -9.12 16.67 15.25
N ALA A 76 -8.90 17.94 14.93
CA ALA A 76 -9.23 19.07 15.80
C ALA A 76 -10.76 19.30 15.89
N ALA A 77 -11.49 19.19 14.79
CA ALA A 77 -12.94 19.24 14.79
C ALA A 77 -13.57 18.03 15.49
N GLY A 78 -12.95 16.85 15.35
CA GLY A 78 -13.29 15.64 16.10
C GLY A 78 -13.25 15.84 17.61
N VAL A 79 -12.18 16.45 18.14
CA VAL A 79 -12.07 16.78 19.57
C VAL A 79 -13.15 17.80 20.01
N LEU A 80 -13.42 18.84 19.20
CA LEU A 80 -14.46 19.83 19.51
C LEU A 80 -15.89 19.25 19.50
N LEU A 81 -16.18 18.30 18.60
CA LEU A 81 -17.47 17.61 18.52
C LEU A 81 -17.58 16.48 19.56
N TRP A 82 -16.46 15.86 19.96
CA TRP A 82 -16.40 14.94 21.09
C TRP A 82 -16.73 15.65 22.42
N ASP A 83 -16.13 16.83 22.68
CA ASP A 83 -16.46 17.63 23.88
C ASP A 83 -17.97 17.96 23.93
N GLN A 84 -18.57 18.30 22.78
CA GLN A 84 -20.02 18.50 22.65
C GLN A 84 -20.82 17.23 22.94
N ALA A 85 -20.44 16.09 22.35
CA ALA A 85 -21.15 14.81 22.52
C ALA A 85 -21.09 14.30 23.96
N ALA A 86 -19.97 14.53 24.65
CA ALA A 86 -19.73 14.14 26.04
C ALA A 86 -20.33 15.13 27.07
N GLY A 87 -20.87 16.28 26.62
CA GLY A 87 -21.40 17.33 27.51
C GLY A 87 -20.33 18.09 28.30
N GLY A 88 -19.07 18.08 27.81
CA GLY A 88 -17.95 18.75 28.44
C GLY A 88 -17.92 20.28 28.19
N THR A 89 -17.03 20.98 28.88
CA THR A 89 -16.79 22.40 28.62
C THR A 89 -16.04 22.57 27.28
N PRO A 90 -16.50 23.45 26.38
CA PRO A 90 -15.91 23.55 25.03
C PRO A 90 -14.49 24.13 25.09
N ARG A 91 -13.50 23.36 24.63
CA ARG A 91 -12.09 23.77 24.59
C ARG A 91 -11.86 25.04 23.76
N GLY A 92 -10.74 25.71 24.04
CA GLY A 92 -10.20 26.75 23.16
C GLY A 92 -9.73 26.15 21.82
N LEU A 93 -9.69 26.97 20.76
CA LEU A 93 -9.24 26.51 19.43
C LEU A 93 -7.77 26.06 19.44
N ARG A 94 -6.91 26.76 20.20
CA ARG A 94 -5.48 26.43 20.32
C ARG A 94 -5.22 25.02 20.90
N PRO A 95 -5.75 24.62 22.08
CA PRO A 95 -5.58 23.25 22.55
C PRO A 95 -6.23 22.23 21.62
N ALA A 96 -7.40 22.52 21.04
CA ALA A 96 -8.04 21.61 20.07
C ALA A 96 -7.18 21.35 18.82
N LEU A 97 -6.40 22.33 18.34
CA LEU A 97 -5.44 22.14 17.24
C LEU A 97 -4.24 21.29 17.63
N VAL A 98 -3.74 21.40 18.87
CA VAL A 98 -2.63 20.57 19.36
C VAL A 98 -3.08 19.13 19.60
N ASP A 99 -4.22 18.93 20.26
CA ASP A 99 -4.86 17.63 20.44
C ASP A 99 -5.21 17.01 19.07
N GLY A 100 -5.69 17.83 18.13
CA GLY A 100 -6.00 17.46 16.75
C GLY A 100 -4.77 17.02 15.95
N PHE A 101 -3.64 17.72 16.05
CA PHE A 101 -2.37 17.32 15.44
C PHE A 101 -1.87 15.96 15.97
N HIS A 102 -1.97 15.73 17.29
CA HIS A 102 -1.63 14.44 17.87
C HIS A 102 -2.64 13.33 17.51
N CYS A 103 -3.92 13.66 17.25
CA CYS A 103 -4.88 12.73 16.67
C CYS A 103 -4.56 12.39 15.22
N ALA A 104 -4.28 13.40 14.38
CA ALA A 104 -3.89 13.24 12.98
C ALA A 104 -2.68 12.30 12.84
N LEU A 105 -1.62 12.50 13.62
CA LEU A 105 -0.47 11.57 13.62
C LEU A 105 -0.87 10.12 13.98
N ARG A 106 -1.88 9.91 14.83
CA ARG A 106 -2.41 8.57 15.15
C ARG A 106 -3.29 8.02 14.04
N PHE A 107 -4.10 8.84 13.37
CA PHE A 107 -4.84 8.45 12.17
C PHE A 107 -3.91 8.09 11.03
N LEU A 108 -2.84 8.85 10.79
CA LEU A 108 -1.80 8.55 9.80
C LEU A 108 -1.11 7.21 10.10
N LEU A 109 -0.71 6.97 11.36
CA LEU A 109 -0.13 5.68 11.76
C LEU A 109 -1.13 4.52 11.61
N LEU A 110 -2.41 4.75 11.91
CA LEU A 110 -3.46 3.77 11.72
C LEU A 110 -3.72 3.50 10.23
N ALA A 111 -3.69 4.53 9.38
CA ALA A 111 -3.85 4.42 7.93
C ALA A 111 -2.67 3.68 7.29
N VAL A 112 -1.43 3.94 7.71
CA VAL A 112 -0.26 3.15 7.29
C VAL A 112 -0.41 1.69 7.74
N GLY A 113 -0.84 1.44 8.99
CA GLY A 113 -1.15 0.09 9.47
C GLY A 113 -2.25 -0.61 8.66
N ALA A 114 -3.29 0.13 8.26
CA ALA A 114 -4.38 -0.35 7.42
C ALA A 114 -3.92 -0.72 6.01
N VAL A 115 -3.09 0.13 5.38
CA VAL A 115 -2.49 -0.12 4.07
C VAL A 115 -1.57 -1.36 4.13
N VAL A 116 -0.74 -1.50 5.16
CA VAL A 116 0.10 -2.69 5.35
C VAL A 116 -0.76 -3.95 5.55
N LEU A 117 -1.80 -3.90 6.38
CA LEU A 117 -2.71 -5.02 6.58
C LEU A 117 -3.45 -5.41 5.29
N THR A 118 -3.88 -4.43 4.51
CA THR A 118 -4.53 -4.66 3.21
C THR A 118 -3.54 -5.25 2.21
N ALA A 119 -2.31 -4.76 2.16
CA ALA A 119 -1.25 -5.31 1.30
C ALA A 119 -0.90 -6.76 1.67
N LEU A 120 -0.85 -7.09 2.96
CA LEU A 120 -0.64 -8.47 3.44
C LEU A 120 -1.83 -9.38 3.10
N PHE A 121 -3.06 -8.89 3.24
CA PHE A 121 -4.26 -9.61 2.82
C PHE A 121 -4.26 -9.87 1.31
N SER A 122 -4.02 -8.83 0.49
CA SER A 122 -3.89 -8.95 -0.97
C SER A 122 -2.76 -9.90 -1.36
N LEU A 123 -1.61 -9.86 -0.69
CA LEU A 123 -0.51 -10.81 -0.91
C LEU A 123 -0.95 -12.24 -0.61
N ALA A 124 -1.64 -12.49 0.50
CA ALA A 124 -2.14 -13.82 0.85
C ALA A 124 -3.16 -14.34 -0.19
N VAL A 125 -4.09 -13.48 -0.64
CA VAL A 125 -5.03 -13.78 -1.73
C VAL A 125 -4.28 -14.12 -3.02
N THR A 126 -3.28 -13.31 -3.40
CA THR A 126 -2.45 -13.55 -4.59
C THR A 126 -1.66 -14.86 -4.50
N LEU A 127 -1.07 -15.19 -3.35
CA LEU A 127 -0.36 -16.46 -3.13
C LEU A 127 -1.31 -17.66 -3.23
N LEU A 128 -2.54 -17.55 -2.73
CA LEU A 128 -3.54 -18.60 -2.82
C LEU A 128 -4.03 -18.80 -4.27
N LEU A 129 -4.20 -17.72 -5.03
CA LEU A 129 -4.51 -17.75 -6.46
C LEU A 129 -3.34 -18.28 -7.31
N LEU A 130 -2.09 -18.03 -6.91
CA LEU A 130 -0.91 -18.60 -7.56
C LEU A 130 -0.91 -20.14 -7.48
N LEU A 131 -1.48 -20.71 -6.40
CA LEU A 131 -1.68 -22.15 -6.24
C LEU A 131 -2.67 -22.73 -7.27
N CYS A 132 -3.60 -21.93 -7.80
CA CYS A 132 -4.48 -22.32 -8.91
C CYS A 132 -3.77 -22.40 -10.27
N ARG A 133 -2.48 -22.05 -10.38
CA ARG A 133 -1.72 -22.15 -11.64
C ARG A 133 -1.26 -23.58 -11.98
N ILE A 134 -1.53 -24.57 -11.12
CA ILE A 134 -1.16 -25.98 -11.36
C ILE A 134 -1.98 -26.55 -12.53
N PRO A 135 -1.35 -27.05 -13.62
CA PRO A 135 -2.00 -27.22 -14.93
C PRO A 135 -3.11 -28.28 -15.02
N VAL A 136 -3.26 -29.16 -14.03
CA VAL A 136 -4.30 -30.22 -14.01
C VAL A 136 -5.37 -29.96 -12.95
N LEU A 137 -4.99 -29.42 -11.78
CA LEU A 137 -5.91 -29.20 -10.66
C LEU A 137 -6.45 -27.76 -10.58
N GLY A 138 -5.82 -26.82 -11.30
CA GLY A 138 -6.02 -25.38 -11.17
C GLY A 138 -7.45 -24.91 -11.44
N VAL A 139 -8.10 -25.42 -12.49
CA VAL A 139 -9.47 -25.04 -12.87
C VAL A 139 -10.48 -25.47 -11.81
N ALA A 140 -10.38 -26.72 -11.32
CA ALA A 140 -11.25 -27.24 -10.27
C ALA A 140 -11.03 -26.53 -8.93
N LEU A 141 -9.77 -26.26 -8.57
CA LEU A 141 -9.43 -25.50 -7.37
C LEU A 141 -9.96 -24.06 -7.45
N TYR A 142 -9.78 -23.38 -8.59
CA TYR A 142 -10.24 -22.00 -8.78
C TYR A 142 -11.76 -21.87 -8.68
N ALA A 143 -12.53 -22.83 -9.21
CA ALA A 143 -13.98 -22.83 -9.14
C ALA A 143 -14.54 -22.78 -7.70
N VAL A 144 -13.82 -23.37 -6.74
CA VAL A 144 -14.17 -23.32 -5.30
C VAL A 144 -13.47 -22.17 -4.58
N LEU A 145 -12.21 -21.89 -4.94
CA LEU A 145 -11.38 -20.90 -4.25
C LEU A 145 -11.84 -19.47 -4.54
N PHE A 146 -12.24 -19.16 -5.77
CA PHE A 146 -12.70 -17.84 -6.17
C PHE A 146 -13.90 -17.34 -5.35
N PRO A 147 -15.05 -18.06 -5.23
CA PRO A 147 -16.17 -17.58 -4.43
C PRO A 147 -15.83 -17.46 -2.94
N LEU A 148 -14.97 -18.35 -2.39
CA LEU A 148 -14.49 -18.25 -1.01
C LEU A 148 -13.64 -17.00 -0.79
N LEU A 149 -12.66 -16.73 -1.66
CA LEU A 149 -11.81 -15.54 -1.60
C LEU A 149 -12.61 -14.24 -1.81
N ALA A 150 -13.58 -14.24 -2.74
CA ALA A 150 -14.47 -13.12 -2.97
C ALA A 150 -15.32 -12.83 -1.72
N LEU A 151 -15.90 -13.85 -1.10
CA LEU A 151 -16.70 -13.72 0.12
C LEU A 151 -15.85 -13.25 1.32
N MET A 152 -14.65 -13.81 1.52
CA MET A 152 -13.72 -13.35 2.56
C MET A 152 -13.27 -11.90 2.34
N SER A 153 -13.01 -11.52 1.09
CA SER A 153 -12.68 -10.13 0.74
C SER A 153 -13.85 -9.18 1.00
N ALA A 154 -15.08 -9.59 0.66
CA ALA A 154 -16.28 -8.81 0.95
C ALA A 154 -16.45 -8.57 2.46
N PHE A 155 -16.28 -9.60 3.30
CA PHE A 155 -16.32 -9.44 4.76
C PHE A 155 -15.17 -8.56 5.28
N TYR A 156 -13.95 -8.71 4.74
CA TYR A 156 -12.79 -7.89 5.10
C TYR A 156 -13.04 -6.39 4.83
N PHE A 157 -13.50 -6.05 3.62
CA PHE A 157 -13.81 -4.66 3.26
C PHE A 157 -15.08 -4.12 3.94
N ALA A 158 -16.09 -4.97 4.20
CA ALA A 158 -17.26 -4.58 4.98
C ALA A 158 -16.91 -4.26 6.46
N ALA A 159 -15.94 -4.98 7.05
CA ALA A 159 -15.49 -4.74 8.42
C ALA A 159 -14.66 -3.43 8.58
N TRP A 160 -14.00 -2.97 7.52
CA TRP A 160 -13.25 -1.70 7.53
C TRP A 160 -14.13 -0.47 7.82
N PHE A 161 -15.37 -0.45 7.30
CA PHE A 161 -16.27 0.68 7.48
C PHE A 161 -16.64 0.95 8.96
N PRO A 162 -17.22 0.01 9.73
CA PRO A 162 -17.51 0.24 11.15
C PRO A 162 -16.24 0.41 12.00
N PHE A 163 -15.12 -0.19 11.59
CA PHE A 163 -13.84 0.05 12.26
C PHE A 163 -13.44 1.54 12.18
N PHE A 164 -13.41 2.13 10.98
CA PHE A 164 -13.03 3.54 10.82
C PHE A 164 -14.05 4.51 11.44
N VAL A 165 -15.34 4.20 11.41
CA VAL A 165 -16.38 5.03 12.05
C VAL A 165 -16.23 5.07 13.57
N LEU A 166 -15.90 3.93 14.21
CA LEU A 166 -15.82 3.83 15.67
C LEU A 166 -14.43 4.14 16.25
N VAL A 167 -13.35 4.01 15.49
CA VAL A 167 -12.00 4.33 15.97
C VAL A 167 -11.79 5.84 16.14
N GLY A 168 -12.52 6.68 15.39
CA GLY A 168 -12.45 8.14 15.50
C GLY A 168 -12.82 8.65 16.90
N PRO A 169 -14.03 8.37 17.40
CA PRO A 169 -14.43 8.67 18.77
C PRO A 169 -13.48 8.14 19.84
N ALA A 170 -12.96 6.91 19.66
CA ALA A 170 -11.97 6.34 20.55
C ALA A 170 -10.68 7.18 20.61
N LEU A 171 -10.19 7.67 19.48
CA LEU A 171 -9.01 8.55 19.40
C LEU A 171 -9.29 9.96 19.95
N TRP A 172 -10.42 10.58 19.61
CA TRP A 172 -10.79 11.92 20.10
C TRP A 172 -11.04 11.95 21.62
N SER A 173 -11.40 10.81 22.23
CA SER A 173 -11.46 10.67 23.69
C SER A 173 -10.11 10.83 24.42
N GLY A 174 -9.00 10.95 23.68
CA GLY A 174 -7.64 11.06 24.22
C GLY A 174 -6.96 9.72 24.48
N ALA A 175 -7.60 8.60 24.11
CA ALA A 175 -7.00 7.27 24.24
C ALA A 175 -5.76 7.11 23.36
N THR A 176 -4.76 6.37 23.85
CA THR A 176 -3.62 5.97 23.00
C THR A 176 -4.08 4.98 21.92
N LEU A 177 -3.35 4.89 20.80
CA LEU A 177 -3.69 3.98 19.69
C LEU A 177 -3.91 2.52 20.17
N ARG A 178 -3.10 2.05 21.14
CA ARG A 178 -3.27 0.73 21.76
C ARG A 178 -4.61 0.62 22.49
N GLN A 179 -4.95 1.58 23.33
CA GLN A 179 -6.22 1.59 24.07
C GLN A 179 -7.43 1.70 23.12
N ALA A 180 -7.35 2.53 22.08
CA ALA A 180 -8.39 2.63 21.06
C ALA A 180 -8.66 1.26 20.39
N ILE A 181 -7.60 0.51 20.05
CA ILE A 181 -7.72 -0.85 19.50
C ILE A 181 -8.29 -1.84 20.54
N ALA A 182 -7.84 -1.80 21.81
CA ALA A 182 -8.40 -2.66 22.88
C ALA A 182 -9.90 -2.42 23.08
N ARG A 183 -10.32 -1.15 23.19
CA ARG A 183 -11.70 -0.73 23.41
C ARG A 183 -12.59 -1.13 22.24
N LEU A 184 -12.12 -0.92 21.01
CA LEU A 184 -12.85 -1.29 19.80
C LEU A 184 -12.94 -2.82 19.62
N TYR A 185 -11.87 -3.56 19.93
CA TYR A 185 -11.90 -5.02 19.95
C TYR A 185 -12.89 -5.54 21.01
N ALA A 186 -12.83 -5.04 22.25
CA ALA A 186 -13.76 -5.42 23.31
C ALA A 186 -15.22 -5.09 22.96
N LEU A 187 -15.47 -3.94 22.31
CA LEU A 187 -16.79 -3.54 21.83
C LEU A 187 -17.31 -4.49 20.74
N ILE A 188 -16.50 -4.77 19.71
CA ILE A 188 -16.85 -5.68 18.62
C ILE A 188 -17.06 -7.11 19.15
N SER A 189 -16.26 -7.57 20.12
CA SER A 189 -16.42 -8.91 20.72
C SER A 189 -17.64 -9.03 21.65
N ARG A 190 -17.98 -7.98 22.43
CA ARG A 190 -19.08 -8.04 23.41
C ARG A 190 -20.45 -7.61 22.86
N LYS A 191 -20.50 -6.66 21.91
CA LYS A 191 -21.75 -6.09 21.34
C LYS A 191 -21.72 -5.97 19.79
N PRO A 192 -21.32 -7.00 19.02
CA PRO A 192 -21.12 -6.90 17.56
C PRO A 192 -22.39 -6.44 16.83
N ALA A 193 -23.53 -7.08 17.09
CA ALA A 193 -24.79 -6.79 16.41
C ALA A 193 -25.27 -5.34 16.67
N GLN A 194 -25.21 -4.87 17.92
CA GLN A 194 -25.62 -3.51 18.28
C GLN A 194 -24.70 -2.47 17.61
N ALA A 195 -23.38 -2.70 17.63
CA ALA A 195 -22.42 -1.81 16.97
C ALA A 195 -22.65 -1.72 15.46
N VAL A 196 -22.81 -2.87 14.79
CA VAL A 196 -23.08 -2.94 13.34
C VAL A 196 -24.40 -2.27 12.98
N VAL A 197 -25.49 -2.54 13.72
CA VAL A 197 -26.81 -1.91 13.46
C VAL A 197 -26.75 -0.39 13.63
N SER A 198 -26.14 0.11 14.71
CA SER A 198 -25.99 1.56 14.92
C SER A 198 -25.17 2.23 13.83
N VAL A 199 -24.04 1.62 13.41
CA VAL A 199 -23.20 2.15 12.34
C VAL A 199 -23.89 2.09 10.97
N ILE A 200 -24.61 1.01 10.64
CA ILE A 200 -25.40 0.92 9.40
C ILE A 200 -26.47 2.01 9.37
N LEU A 201 -27.14 2.27 10.50
CA LEU A 201 -28.17 3.30 10.55
C LEU A 201 -27.58 4.71 10.38
N LEU A 202 -26.41 5.00 10.98
CA LEU A 202 -25.67 6.23 10.70
C LEU A 202 -25.25 6.31 9.22
N ALA A 203 -24.78 5.21 8.64
CA ALA A 203 -24.39 5.15 7.23
C ALA A 203 -25.56 5.46 6.30
N VAL A 204 -26.76 4.94 6.58
CA VAL A 204 -27.98 5.25 5.82
C VAL A 204 -28.34 6.74 5.96
N LEU A 205 -28.29 7.31 7.16
CA LEU A 205 -28.54 8.75 7.36
C LEU A 205 -27.52 9.60 6.57
N VAL A 206 -26.22 9.31 6.73
CA VAL A 206 -25.13 10.04 6.08
C VAL A 206 -25.19 9.85 4.57
N PHE A 207 -25.60 8.68 4.06
CA PHE A 207 -25.81 8.43 2.64
C PHE A 207 -26.96 9.28 2.08
N VAL A 208 -28.12 9.33 2.75
CA VAL A 208 -29.25 10.17 2.33
C VAL A 208 -28.87 11.66 2.37
N LEU A 209 -28.22 12.11 3.45
CA LEU A 209 -27.73 13.48 3.58
C LEU A 209 -26.72 13.82 2.46
N SER A 210 -25.81 12.90 2.16
CA SER A 210 -24.84 13.04 1.08
C SER A 210 -25.53 13.10 -0.29
N LEU A 211 -26.49 12.22 -0.56
CA LEU A 211 -27.24 12.21 -1.82
C LEU A 211 -27.95 13.55 -2.06
N VAL A 212 -28.60 14.11 -1.02
CA VAL A 212 -29.29 15.40 -1.11
C VAL A 212 -28.31 16.55 -1.28
N LEU A 213 -27.30 16.66 -0.41
CA LEU A 213 -26.39 17.81 -0.40
C LEU A 213 -25.38 17.78 -1.55
N PHE A 214 -24.72 16.64 -1.82
CA PHE A 214 -23.87 16.50 -3.01
C PHE A 214 -24.69 16.51 -4.29
N GLY A 215 -25.93 16.01 -4.30
CA GLY A 215 -26.82 16.11 -5.47
C GLY A 215 -27.13 17.56 -5.82
N ALA A 216 -27.57 18.36 -4.83
CA ALA A 216 -27.83 19.79 -5.01
C ALA A 216 -26.56 20.57 -5.38
N ALA A 217 -25.43 20.28 -4.73
CA ALA A 217 -24.15 20.88 -5.05
C ALA A 217 -23.68 20.54 -6.48
N SER A 218 -23.80 19.27 -6.88
CA SER A 218 -23.44 18.81 -8.23
C SER A 218 -24.32 19.47 -9.28
N TYR A 219 -25.62 19.58 -9.05
CA TYR A 219 -26.53 20.30 -9.95
C TYR A 219 -26.13 21.77 -10.09
N GLY A 220 -25.84 22.46 -8.98
CA GLY A 220 -25.36 23.84 -9.00
C GLY A 220 -24.03 24.02 -9.72
N VAL A 221 -23.05 23.15 -9.45
CA VAL A 221 -21.74 23.16 -10.15
C VAL A 221 -21.91 22.88 -11.63
N LEU A 222 -22.71 21.89 -12.04
CA LEU A 222 -22.98 21.58 -13.46
C LEU A 222 -23.72 22.72 -14.17
N PHE A 223 -24.70 23.34 -13.51
CA PHE A 223 -25.44 24.48 -14.06
C PHE A 223 -24.51 25.67 -14.33
N VAL A 224 -23.73 26.09 -13.33
CA VAL A 224 -22.75 27.18 -13.49
C VAL A 224 -21.66 26.82 -14.50
N SER A 225 -21.17 25.57 -14.51
CA SER A 225 -20.18 25.11 -15.50
C SER A 225 -20.74 25.20 -16.92
N GLY A 226 -21.98 24.77 -17.13
CA GLY A 226 -22.65 24.81 -18.43
C GLY A 226 -22.84 26.23 -18.96
N LEU A 227 -23.25 27.18 -18.10
CA LEU A 227 -23.32 28.60 -18.45
C LEU A 227 -21.94 29.22 -18.67
N SER A 228 -20.94 28.85 -17.87
CA SER A 228 -19.57 29.36 -18.05
C SER A 228 -18.98 28.91 -19.38
N ALA A 229 -19.31 27.70 -19.84
CA ALA A 229 -18.77 27.13 -21.07
C ALA A 229 -19.15 27.93 -22.32
N SER A 230 -20.38 28.46 -22.38
CA SER A 230 -20.85 29.28 -23.51
C SER A 230 -20.41 30.74 -23.43
N VAL A 231 -20.10 31.27 -22.24
CA VAL A 231 -19.73 32.69 -22.04
C VAL A 231 -18.23 32.92 -22.13
N LEU A 232 -17.40 31.98 -21.66
CA LEU A 232 -15.95 32.15 -21.51
C LEU A 232 -15.13 31.35 -22.55
N ASP A 233 -15.76 30.91 -23.64
CA ASP A 233 -15.18 30.11 -24.72
C ASP A 233 -14.32 28.93 -24.21
N PHE A 234 -14.89 28.14 -23.30
CA PHE A 234 -14.24 26.91 -22.83
C PHE A 234 -14.32 25.85 -23.94
N GLY A 235 -13.30 25.80 -24.79
CA GLY A 235 -13.17 24.81 -25.85
C GLY A 235 -13.53 23.38 -25.42
N ALA A 236 -14.68 22.91 -25.95
CA ALA A 236 -15.14 21.52 -25.97
C ALA A 236 -15.61 20.84 -24.65
N GLY A 237 -16.32 21.55 -23.77
CA GLY A 237 -17.38 20.97 -22.91
C GLY A 237 -17.02 19.84 -21.92
N PHE A 238 -18.04 19.11 -21.45
CA PHE A 238 -17.90 18.03 -20.43
C PHE A 238 -16.98 16.88 -20.88
N GLY A 239 -16.85 16.66 -22.19
CA GLY A 239 -15.87 15.72 -22.76
C GLY A 239 -14.42 16.18 -22.59
N SER A 240 -14.13 17.48 -22.65
CA SER A 240 -12.81 18.04 -22.31
C SER A 240 -12.54 17.96 -20.80
N LEU A 241 -13.57 18.10 -19.96
CA LEU A 241 -13.46 17.92 -18.50
C LEU A 241 -13.07 16.47 -18.13
N LEU A 242 -13.71 15.48 -18.76
CA LEU A 242 -13.47 14.06 -18.50
C LEU A 242 -12.23 13.51 -19.22
N GLY A 243 -11.95 14.00 -20.43
CA GLY A 243 -10.79 13.61 -21.25
C GLY A 243 -9.45 14.21 -20.81
N ARG A 244 -9.46 15.25 -19.96
CA ARG A 244 -8.22 15.89 -19.44
C ARG A 244 -7.77 15.36 -18.08
N ALA A 245 -8.22 14.15 -17.70
CA ALA A 245 -7.63 13.37 -16.61
C ALA A 245 -6.10 13.14 -16.76
N GLY A 246 -5.56 13.34 -17.97
CA GLY A 246 -4.12 13.33 -18.29
C GLY A 246 -3.32 14.60 -17.97
N GLY A 247 -3.85 15.56 -17.19
CA GLY A 247 -3.02 16.51 -16.44
C GLY A 247 -2.65 17.85 -17.10
N ALA A 248 -2.90 18.07 -18.39
CA ALA A 248 -2.86 19.42 -18.96
C ALA A 248 -4.22 20.10 -18.75
N GLY A 249 -4.28 21.35 -18.25
CA GLY A 249 -5.52 22.13 -18.10
C GLY A 249 -5.35 23.57 -18.59
N SER A 250 -6.36 24.15 -19.25
CA SER A 250 -6.37 25.60 -19.52
C SER A 250 -6.60 26.36 -18.22
N GLY A 251 -6.06 27.59 -18.10
CA GLY A 251 -6.16 28.39 -16.87
C GLY A 251 -7.60 28.53 -16.32
N PRO A 252 -8.61 28.86 -17.16
CA PRO A 252 -10.01 28.90 -16.73
C PRO A 252 -10.54 27.55 -16.23
N ALA A 253 -10.12 26.42 -16.82
CA ALA A 253 -10.56 25.10 -16.39
C ALA A 253 -10.01 24.72 -15.01
N ILE A 254 -8.76 25.10 -14.70
CA ILE A 254 -8.17 24.93 -13.36
C ILE A 254 -8.94 25.80 -12.34
N ALA A 255 -9.28 27.04 -12.68
CA ALA A 255 -10.10 27.90 -11.82
C ALA A 255 -11.50 27.30 -11.56
N GLY A 256 -12.15 26.74 -12.58
CA GLY A 256 -13.43 26.04 -12.45
C GLY A 256 -13.36 24.81 -11.54
N MET A 257 -12.30 24.00 -11.66
CA MET A 257 -12.06 22.85 -10.77
C MET A 257 -11.85 23.28 -9.32
N ILE A 258 -11.10 24.36 -9.07
CA ILE A 258 -10.92 24.92 -7.72
C ILE A 258 -12.27 25.43 -7.17
N GLY A 259 -13.04 26.19 -7.96
CA GLY A 259 -14.36 26.69 -7.57
C GLY A 259 -15.35 25.59 -7.21
N GLY A 260 -15.49 24.57 -8.06
CA GLY A 260 -16.31 23.39 -7.77
C GLY A 260 -15.81 22.60 -6.57
N GLY A 261 -14.48 22.42 -6.47
CA GLY A 261 -13.84 21.79 -5.31
C GLY A 261 -14.14 22.51 -3.99
N LEU A 262 -14.18 23.84 -3.98
CA LEU A 262 -14.53 24.62 -2.78
C LEU A 262 -15.98 24.37 -2.35
N VAL A 263 -16.93 24.34 -3.31
CA VAL A 263 -18.34 24.01 -3.02
C VAL A 263 -18.44 22.60 -2.42
N TYR A 264 -17.79 21.61 -3.02
CA TYR A 264 -17.77 20.25 -2.50
C TYR A 264 -17.04 20.11 -1.16
N GLY A 265 -15.99 20.90 -0.91
CA GLY A 265 -15.29 20.93 0.37
C GLY A 265 -16.14 21.50 1.50
N LEU A 266 -16.91 22.56 1.25
CA LEU A 266 -17.85 23.14 2.21
C LEU A 266 -19.02 22.19 2.52
N VAL A 267 -19.59 21.56 1.49
CA VAL A 267 -20.65 20.55 1.65
C VAL A 267 -20.15 19.31 2.39
N GLY A 268 -18.96 18.83 2.01
CA GLY A 268 -18.26 17.73 2.67
C GLY A 268 -17.99 18.02 4.14
N ALA A 269 -17.56 19.24 4.49
CA ALA A 269 -17.35 19.65 5.88
C ALA A 269 -18.61 19.54 6.75
N ALA A 270 -19.79 19.91 6.21
CA ALA A 270 -21.06 19.78 6.93
C ALA A 270 -21.48 18.32 7.14
N ILE A 271 -21.35 17.49 6.09
CA ILE A 271 -21.64 16.04 6.15
C ILE A 271 -20.68 15.34 7.13
N PHE A 272 -19.40 15.70 7.08
CA PHE A 272 -18.36 15.11 7.92
C PHE A 272 -18.55 15.50 9.40
N ALA A 273 -18.96 16.74 9.70
CA ALA A 273 -19.33 17.16 11.05
C ALA A 273 -20.50 16.33 11.63
N ALA A 274 -21.56 16.10 10.83
CA ALA A 274 -22.67 15.24 11.23
C ALA A 274 -22.22 13.78 11.45
N THR A 275 -21.32 13.28 10.61
CA THR A 275 -20.74 11.93 10.71
C THR A 275 -19.90 11.77 11.98
N ILE A 276 -19.03 12.75 12.27
CA ILE A 276 -18.24 12.81 13.52
C ILE A 276 -19.19 12.79 14.73
N LEU A 277 -20.15 13.71 14.81
CA LEU A 277 -21.01 13.83 15.98
C LEU A 277 -21.89 12.59 16.19
N GLY A 278 -22.45 12.05 15.10
CA GLY A 278 -23.20 10.79 15.13
C GLY A 278 -22.35 9.61 15.61
N SER A 279 -21.11 9.49 15.12
CA SER A 279 -20.19 8.43 15.59
C SER A 279 -19.82 8.60 17.07
N CYS A 280 -19.64 9.83 17.56
CA CYS A 280 -19.37 10.11 18.97
C CYS A 280 -20.54 9.67 19.87
N HIS A 281 -21.78 10.02 19.52
CA HIS A 281 -22.95 9.58 20.27
C HIS A 281 -23.15 8.06 20.24
N ILE A 282 -22.94 7.41 19.09
CA ILE A 282 -23.01 5.95 18.97
C ILE A 282 -21.93 5.29 19.84
N TYR A 283 -20.69 5.78 19.79
CA TYR A 283 -19.61 5.27 20.62
C TYR A 283 -19.96 5.40 22.11
N LEU A 284 -20.33 6.60 22.58
CA LEU A 284 -20.71 6.83 23.97
C LEU A 284 -21.86 5.90 24.41
N HIS A 285 -22.91 5.76 23.60
CA HIS A 285 -24.03 4.85 23.89
C HIS A 285 -23.60 3.38 23.98
N LEU A 286 -22.76 2.91 23.06
CA LEU A 286 -22.27 1.53 23.07
C LEU A 286 -21.35 1.23 24.27
N THR A 287 -20.54 2.22 24.67
CA THR A 287 -19.53 2.10 25.73
C THR A 287 -20.04 2.42 27.14
N ALA A 288 -21.25 2.94 27.31
CA ALA A 288 -21.79 3.39 28.61
C ALA A 288 -21.77 2.31 29.71
N ASP A 289 -22.00 1.04 29.37
CA ASP A 289 -22.02 -0.09 30.31
C ASP A 289 -20.70 -0.87 30.36
N MET A 290 -19.62 -0.37 29.75
CA MET A 290 -18.37 -1.11 29.59
C MET A 290 -17.26 -0.56 30.47
N ASP A 291 -16.73 -1.40 31.36
CA ASP A 291 -15.39 -1.17 31.91
C ASP A 291 -14.33 -1.64 30.90
N PHE A 292 -13.37 -0.77 30.61
CA PHE A 292 -12.25 -1.02 29.72
C PHE A 292 -10.94 -1.35 30.44
N SER A 293 -10.94 -1.33 31.79
CA SER A 293 -9.76 -1.65 32.61
C SER A 293 -9.17 -3.02 32.26
N GLU A 294 -10.01 -4.06 32.16
CA GLU A 294 -9.64 -5.42 31.77
C GLU A 294 -9.05 -5.48 30.35
N ALA A 295 -9.66 -4.78 29.39
CA ALA A 295 -9.26 -4.79 27.99
C ALA A 295 -7.93 -4.05 27.77
N ASP A 296 -7.77 -2.89 28.42
CA ASP A 296 -6.53 -2.11 28.40
C ASP A 296 -5.39 -2.88 29.10
N ALA A 297 -5.67 -3.63 30.17
CA ALA A 297 -4.71 -4.49 30.86
C ALA A 297 -4.30 -5.72 30.02
N ALA A 298 -5.26 -6.45 29.45
CA ALA A 298 -4.98 -7.63 28.62
C ALA A 298 -4.12 -7.28 27.38
N LEU A 299 -4.38 -6.12 26.75
CA LEU A 299 -3.58 -5.67 25.61
C LEU A 299 -2.20 -5.12 26.02
N ALA A 300 -2.08 -4.50 27.22
CA ALA A 300 -0.78 -4.15 27.77
C ALA A 300 0.10 -5.38 28.00
N GLU A 301 -0.49 -6.47 28.53
CA GLU A 301 0.18 -7.75 28.72
C GLU A 301 0.60 -8.40 27.40
N GLY A 302 -0.28 -8.41 26.40
CA GLY A 302 0.04 -8.91 25.05
C GLY A 302 1.21 -8.18 24.41
N VAL A 303 1.26 -6.85 24.52
CA VAL A 303 2.38 -6.04 24.01
C VAL A 303 3.68 -6.29 24.78
N ARG A 304 3.62 -6.55 26.10
CA ARG A 304 4.79 -6.93 26.89
C ARG A 304 5.37 -8.27 26.39
N LYS A 305 4.53 -9.30 26.27
CA LYS A 305 4.94 -10.62 25.75
C LYS A 305 5.50 -10.55 24.32
N ALA A 306 4.89 -9.77 23.43
CA ALA A 306 5.38 -9.58 22.07
C ALA A 306 6.77 -8.90 22.04
N ARG A 307 7.02 -7.91 22.92
CA ARG A 307 8.34 -7.28 23.07
C ARG A 307 9.40 -8.26 23.61
N GLU A 308 9.05 -9.07 24.59
CA GLU A 308 9.94 -10.10 25.12
C GLU A 308 10.29 -11.16 24.07
N GLN A 309 9.32 -11.61 23.26
CA GLN A 309 9.56 -12.53 22.15
C GLN A 309 10.44 -11.88 21.06
N ALA A 310 10.18 -10.64 20.68
CA ALA A 310 11.01 -9.91 19.71
C ALA A 310 12.45 -9.72 20.22
N ALA A 311 12.64 -9.43 21.51
CA ALA A 311 13.96 -9.35 22.12
C ALA A 311 14.69 -10.71 22.12
N ARG A 312 14.00 -11.81 22.46
CA ARG A 312 14.55 -13.18 22.38
C ARG A 312 14.99 -13.53 20.95
N LEU A 313 14.12 -13.32 19.97
CA LEU A 313 14.42 -13.58 18.55
C LEU A 313 15.61 -12.74 18.06
N LYS A 314 15.68 -11.46 18.46
CA LYS A 314 16.83 -10.60 18.16
C LYS A 314 18.12 -11.13 18.79
N HIS A 315 18.11 -11.50 20.06
CA HIS A 315 19.31 -12.05 20.73
C HIS A 315 19.72 -13.42 20.15
N GLU A 316 18.78 -14.26 19.75
CA GLU A 316 19.10 -15.50 19.03
C GLU A 316 19.71 -15.24 17.66
N ALA A 317 19.18 -14.27 16.89
CA ALA A 317 19.74 -13.87 15.60
C ALA A 317 21.16 -13.28 15.77
N GLU A 318 21.37 -12.41 16.76
CA GLU A 318 22.69 -11.87 17.10
C GLU A 318 23.67 -12.96 17.55
N ARG A 319 23.21 -13.97 18.31
CA ARG A 319 24.06 -15.09 18.75
C ARG A 319 24.46 -15.97 17.57
N ARG A 320 23.51 -16.37 16.72
CA ARG A 320 23.79 -17.15 15.48
C ARG A 320 24.69 -16.37 14.52
N ALA A 321 24.54 -15.05 14.42
CA ALA A 321 25.42 -14.21 13.61
C ALA A 321 26.85 -14.15 14.16
N ARG A 322 27.03 -14.08 15.49
CA ARG A 322 28.36 -14.16 16.13
C ARG A 322 28.99 -15.54 15.98
N GLU A 323 28.24 -16.61 16.24
CA GLU A 323 28.67 -18.00 16.04
C GLU A 323 29.16 -18.23 14.60
N ALA A 324 28.39 -17.77 13.60
CA ALA A 324 28.78 -17.85 12.18
C ALA A 324 30.02 -16.98 11.84
N GLN A 325 30.14 -15.78 12.41
CA GLN A 325 31.34 -14.94 12.24
C GLN A 325 32.59 -15.60 12.85
N GLU A 326 32.46 -16.24 14.01
CA GLU A 326 33.56 -16.97 14.65
C GLU A 326 33.94 -18.23 13.86
N GLU A 327 32.98 -18.97 13.30
CA GLU A 327 33.26 -20.12 12.43
C GLU A 327 34.00 -19.69 11.14
N VAL A 328 33.55 -18.60 10.49
CA VAL A 328 34.24 -18.02 9.33
C VAL A 328 35.65 -17.55 9.71
N ARG A 329 35.82 -16.92 10.88
CA ARG A 329 37.15 -16.47 11.33
C ARG A 329 38.08 -17.65 11.62
N ARG A 330 37.61 -18.70 12.30
CA ARG A 330 38.37 -19.94 12.53
C ARG A 330 38.75 -20.65 11.23
N ARG A 331 37.84 -20.74 10.26
CA ARG A 331 38.15 -21.28 8.92
C ARG A 331 39.21 -20.45 8.20
N ALA A 332 39.14 -19.11 8.28
CA ALA A 332 40.13 -18.22 7.71
C ALA A 332 41.50 -18.31 8.41
N GLU A 333 41.53 -18.44 9.74
CA GLU A 333 42.74 -18.66 10.53
C GLU A 333 43.39 -20.01 10.20
N ALA A 334 42.62 -21.10 10.15
CA ALA A 334 43.11 -22.43 9.77
C ALA A 334 43.61 -22.50 8.31
N ALA A 335 42.96 -21.80 7.38
CA ALA A 335 43.44 -21.68 6.01
C ALA A 335 44.78 -20.91 5.93
N ARG A 336 45.00 -19.93 6.80
CA ARG A 336 46.27 -19.18 6.89
C ARG A 336 47.40 -20.05 7.48
N THR A 337 47.14 -20.84 8.52
CA THR A 337 48.17 -21.74 9.09
C THR A 337 48.58 -22.82 8.08
N ALA A 338 47.61 -23.49 7.44
CA ALA A 338 47.88 -24.48 6.41
C ALA A 338 48.64 -23.90 5.19
N ALA A 339 48.39 -22.63 4.83
CA ALA A 339 49.14 -21.94 3.79
C ALA A 339 50.57 -21.55 4.22
N ALA A 340 50.81 -21.31 5.51
CA ALA A 340 52.14 -21.06 6.06
C ALA A 340 52.97 -22.35 6.16
N GLU A 341 52.36 -23.45 6.59
CA GLU A 341 52.97 -24.80 6.65
C GLU A 341 53.43 -25.25 5.26
N ARG A 342 52.55 -25.18 4.24
CA ARG A 342 52.92 -25.49 2.85
C ARG A 342 54.06 -24.63 2.31
N LYS A 343 54.16 -23.36 2.74
CA LYS A 343 55.29 -22.49 2.38
C LYS A 343 56.59 -22.90 3.09
N ALA A 344 56.51 -23.36 4.33
CA ALA A 344 57.67 -23.88 5.06
C ALA A 344 58.16 -25.22 4.47
N GLU A 345 57.25 -26.12 4.09
CA GLU A 345 57.58 -27.37 3.37
C GLU A 345 58.17 -27.11 1.98
N ALA A 346 57.63 -26.14 1.23
CA ALA A 346 58.21 -25.75 -0.06
C ALA A 346 59.63 -25.15 0.11
N ALA A 347 59.87 -24.39 1.18
CA ALA A 347 61.18 -23.83 1.49
C ALA A 347 62.20 -24.90 1.95
N SER A 348 61.77 -25.90 2.72
CA SER A 348 62.65 -27.01 3.12
C SER A 348 62.95 -27.96 1.95
N ALA A 349 61.99 -28.21 1.06
CA ALA A 349 62.20 -28.96 -0.18
C ALA A 349 63.20 -28.25 -1.11
N ALA A 350 63.10 -26.92 -1.25
CA ALA A 350 64.06 -26.13 -2.01
C ALA A 350 65.48 -26.13 -1.40
N SER A 351 65.61 -26.39 -0.10
CA SER A 351 66.90 -26.56 0.59
C SER A 351 67.50 -27.97 0.45
N ALA A 352 66.77 -28.94 -0.11
CA ALA A 352 67.18 -30.34 -0.20
C ALA A 352 67.53 -30.80 -1.63
N ALA A 353 67.45 -29.91 -2.63
CA ALA A 353 67.82 -30.21 -4.02
C ALA A 353 69.34 -30.07 -4.22
N PRO A 354 70.07 -31.14 -4.59
CA PRO A 354 71.48 -31.02 -4.95
C PRO A 354 71.63 -30.29 -6.29
N LEU A 355 72.56 -29.34 -6.35
CA LEU A 355 73.15 -28.88 -7.60
C LEU A 355 74.03 -30.00 -8.16
N ASP A 356 73.67 -30.57 -9.29
CA ASP A 356 74.58 -31.41 -10.07
C ASP A 356 74.62 -30.94 -11.54
N LEU A 357 75.83 -30.84 -12.07
CA LEU A 357 76.18 -30.25 -13.36
C LEU A 357 76.91 -31.34 -14.17
N GLY A 358 76.20 -31.99 -15.10
CA GLY A 358 76.73 -33.05 -15.96
C GLY A 358 76.61 -32.72 -17.47
N PRO A 359 77.62 -32.98 -18.32
CA PRO A 359 77.63 -32.56 -19.73
C PRO A 359 76.98 -33.58 -20.69
N ALA A 360 76.79 -33.15 -21.94
CA ALA A 360 76.05 -33.84 -23.00
C ALA A 360 76.85 -34.87 -23.84
N GLU A 361 76.15 -35.81 -24.48
CA GLU A 361 76.52 -36.45 -25.77
C GLU A 361 75.27 -37.08 -26.48
N PRO A 362 75.31 -37.59 -27.74
CA PRO A 362 74.27 -37.33 -28.76
C PRO A 362 73.41 -38.55 -29.21
N PRO A 363 72.40 -38.36 -30.12
CA PRO A 363 71.35 -39.35 -30.38
C PRO A 363 71.48 -40.15 -31.70
N PRO A 364 70.75 -41.28 -31.83
CA PRO A 364 70.41 -41.88 -33.12
C PRO A 364 68.91 -42.21 -33.36
N THR A 365 68.37 -41.65 -34.45
CA THR A 365 67.67 -42.34 -35.57
C THR A 365 66.28 -43.03 -35.39
N GLU A 366 65.21 -42.30 -35.79
CA GLU A 366 64.05 -42.70 -36.66
C GLU A 366 63.10 -43.88 -36.27
N PRO A 367 61.96 -44.14 -37.00
CA PRO A 367 61.22 -43.36 -38.03
C PRO A 367 59.69 -43.19 -37.74
N GLY A 368 58.93 -42.52 -38.64
CA GLY A 368 57.53 -42.91 -38.91
C GLY A 368 56.43 -41.83 -38.97
N LEU A 369 56.38 -41.05 -40.07
CA LEU A 369 55.19 -40.31 -40.57
C LEU A 369 54.14 -41.29 -41.17
N PRO A 370 52.91 -40.88 -41.61
CA PRO A 370 52.49 -39.57 -42.15
C PRO A 370 51.14 -39.02 -41.56
N ALA A 371 50.64 -37.79 -41.80
CA ALA A 371 50.52 -36.95 -43.01
C ALA A 371 49.65 -37.63 -44.12
N ASP A 372 48.85 -36.98 -44.96
CA ASP A 372 48.46 -35.56 -45.08
C ASP A 372 47.14 -35.43 -45.87
N ALA A 373 46.45 -34.29 -45.69
CA ALA A 373 45.78 -33.45 -46.71
C ALA A 373 44.58 -33.89 -47.60
N ALA A 374 43.77 -32.87 -47.94
CA ALA A 374 42.93 -32.68 -49.14
C ALA A 374 41.77 -33.68 -49.42
N GLY A 375 40.71 -33.34 -50.19
CA GLY A 375 40.31 -32.06 -50.78
C GLY A 375 39.40 -32.21 -52.01
N THR A 376 38.24 -31.55 -51.98
CA THR A 376 37.48 -30.99 -53.15
C THR A 376 36.75 -31.90 -54.18
N THR A 377 35.48 -31.51 -54.44
CA THR A 377 34.72 -31.51 -55.74
C THR A 377 33.92 -32.71 -56.29
N THR A 378 32.85 -32.32 -57.04
CA THR A 378 31.85 -33.04 -57.89
C THR A 378 30.58 -33.49 -57.14
N VAL A 379 29.34 -33.02 -57.39
CA VAL A 379 28.54 -32.57 -58.57
C VAL A 379 28.12 -33.71 -59.52
N GLN A 380 26.84 -34.11 -59.43
CA GLN A 380 26.00 -34.47 -60.60
C GLN A 380 24.48 -34.52 -60.26
N ASP A 381 23.64 -34.41 -61.29
CA ASP A 381 22.23 -33.95 -61.24
C ASP A 381 21.16 -35.01 -61.61
N GLY A 382 19.87 -34.67 -61.37
CA GLY A 382 18.65 -35.32 -61.88
C GLY A 382 18.03 -36.34 -60.91
N GLU A 383 16.74 -36.34 -60.54
CA GLU A 383 15.53 -35.61 -60.98
C GLU A 383 14.50 -35.63 -59.81
N ASN A 384 13.38 -34.88 -59.70
CA ASN A 384 12.70 -33.89 -60.57
C ASN A 384 12.03 -32.76 -59.70
N SER A 385 10.74 -32.47 -59.91
CA SER A 385 10.00 -31.25 -59.46
C SER A 385 8.62 -31.59 -58.82
N PRO A 386 7.78 -30.62 -58.39
CA PRO A 386 7.91 -29.49 -57.42
C PRO A 386 6.75 -29.52 -56.36
N PRO A 387 6.45 -28.51 -55.48
CA PRO A 387 7.08 -27.19 -55.24
C PRO A 387 7.47 -26.86 -53.76
N LEU A 388 8.07 -25.67 -53.57
CA LEU A 388 8.48 -24.98 -52.31
C LEU A 388 7.59 -23.73 -52.05
N PRO A 389 7.79 -22.86 -51.01
CA PRO A 389 8.63 -22.92 -49.79
C PRO A 389 7.76 -22.74 -48.49
N ALA A 390 8.23 -22.56 -47.24
CA ALA A 390 9.55 -22.24 -46.68
C ALA A 390 9.71 -22.85 -45.27
N SER A 391 10.94 -23.23 -44.91
CA SER A 391 11.36 -23.49 -43.52
C SER A 391 12.30 -22.36 -43.08
N THR A 392 11.93 -21.62 -42.03
CA THR A 392 12.79 -20.63 -41.40
C THR A 392 13.53 -21.26 -40.23
N ASP A 393 14.86 -21.36 -40.33
CA ASP A 393 15.71 -21.67 -39.18
C ASP A 393 15.64 -20.51 -38.17
N GLU A 394 14.94 -20.71 -37.05
CA GLU A 394 15.01 -19.79 -35.91
C GLU A 394 16.40 -19.86 -35.27
N PRO A 395 17.06 -18.72 -35.01
CA PRO A 395 18.34 -18.73 -34.30
C PRO A 395 18.13 -19.19 -32.85
N ALA A 396 19.07 -19.99 -32.35
CA ALA A 396 19.08 -20.51 -30.99
C ALA A 396 20.28 -19.99 -30.19
N CYS A 397 20.08 -19.76 -28.89
CA CYS A 397 21.14 -19.29 -28.01
C CYS A 397 22.26 -20.33 -27.87
N PRO A 398 23.54 -20.00 -28.16
CA PRO A 398 24.64 -20.96 -28.11
C PRO A 398 24.96 -21.48 -26.70
N ALA A 399 24.48 -20.80 -25.65
CA ALA A 399 24.71 -21.20 -24.26
C ALA A 399 23.62 -22.12 -23.67
N CYS A 400 22.41 -22.15 -24.23
CA CYS A 400 21.29 -22.90 -23.64
C CYS A 400 20.29 -23.52 -24.63
N GLY A 401 20.45 -23.30 -25.94
CA GLY A 401 19.58 -23.86 -26.99
C GLY A 401 18.17 -23.28 -27.07
N ALA A 402 17.81 -22.30 -26.23
CA ALA A 402 16.52 -21.61 -26.34
C ALA A 402 16.46 -20.77 -27.63
N GLY A 403 15.31 -20.77 -28.30
CA GLY A 403 15.03 -19.85 -29.41
C GLY A 403 15.20 -18.40 -28.97
N ILE A 404 15.78 -17.59 -29.85
CA ILE A 404 16.06 -16.16 -29.65
C ILE A 404 15.55 -15.40 -30.86
N ASP A 405 15.08 -14.17 -30.66
CA ASP A 405 14.70 -13.34 -31.80
C ASP A 405 15.95 -12.66 -32.38
N SER A 406 15.92 -12.36 -33.68
CA SER A 406 17.10 -11.83 -34.38
C SER A 406 17.55 -10.45 -33.90
N GLU A 407 16.67 -9.72 -33.20
CA GLU A 407 16.93 -8.40 -32.60
C GLU A 407 17.42 -8.46 -31.14
N ASP A 408 17.43 -9.64 -30.49
CA ASP A 408 17.81 -9.76 -29.07
C ASP A 408 19.28 -9.44 -28.82
N ALA A 409 19.55 -8.50 -27.91
CA ALA A 409 20.91 -8.22 -27.42
C ALA A 409 21.41 -9.27 -26.40
N PHE A 410 20.47 -9.91 -25.68
CA PHE A 410 20.71 -10.93 -24.66
C PHE A 410 19.60 -11.98 -24.72
N CYS A 411 19.95 -13.26 -24.53
CA CYS A 411 18.96 -14.34 -24.49
C CYS A 411 18.04 -14.20 -23.26
N GLY A 412 16.74 -14.00 -23.47
CA GLY A 412 15.75 -13.83 -22.41
C GLY A 412 15.63 -14.99 -21.41
N ASN A 413 16.08 -16.20 -21.78
CA ASN A 413 16.03 -17.39 -20.91
C ASN A 413 17.26 -17.54 -19.98
N CYS A 414 18.45 -17.09 -20.38
CA CYS A 414 19.69 -17.33 -19.63
C CYS A 414 20.61 -16.10 -19.43
N GLY A 415 20.26 -14.95 -20.01
CA GLY A 415 21.06 -13.72 -19.94
C GLY A 415 22.36 -13.73 -20.76
N HIS A 416 22.64 -14.79 -21.53
CA HIS A 416 23.82 -14.85 -22.39
C HIS A 416 23.78 -13.74 -23.45
N ARG A 417 24.89 -13.01 -23.63
CA ARG A 417 24.99 -11.87 -24.54
C ARG A 417 25.13 -12.33 -25.99
N LEU A 418 24.24 -11.89 -26.87
CA LEU A 418 24.14 -12.38 -28.25
C LEU A 418 24.87 -11.49 -29.25
N ARG A 419 25.03 -10.20 -28.96
CA ARG A 419 25.82 -9.26 -29.79
C ARG A 419 26.97 -8.63 -28.99
N PRO A 420 28.20 -8.58 -29.54
CA PRO A 420 29.23 -7.70 -29.02
C PRO A 420 28.86 -6.24 -29.34
N THR A 421 28.94 -5.36 -28.34
CA THR A 421 28.88 -3.92 -28.56
C THR A 421 30.18 -3.44 -29.21
N GLY A 422 30.08 -2.91 -30.42
CA GLY A 422 31.06 -1.97 -30.98
C GLY A 422 30.89 -0.58 -30.37
#